data_AF-A0AAT9HND0-F1
#
_entry.id   AF-A0AAT9HND0-F1
#
_cell.length_a   1.000
_cell.length_b   1.000
_cell.length_c   1.000
_cell.angle_alpha   90.00
_cell.angle_beta   90.00
_cell.angle_gamma   90.00
#
_symmetry.space_group_name_H-M   'P 1'
#
loop_
_entity.id
_entity.type
_entity.pdbx_description
1 polymer ?
#
loop_
_entity_poly.entity_id
_entity_poly.type
_entity_poly.pdbx_seq_one_letter_code
_entity_poly.pdbx_strand_id
1 'polypeptide(L)'
;MAYGSRRVGATVVFLGALVSCGTGSGTAGATAPEPSARTADAGTPAPGRLTDSPVSRCRTAELTAAVGRMDPGAGQRNFPVVLTNVSSRTCTLYGYPGAAFVDAAGERLGRDPKRTPATR
;
A
#
# COMPACT_ATOMS: atom_id res chain seq x y z
N MET A 1 24.88 9.08 31.54
CA MET A 1 24.15 10.28 31.12
C MET A 1 24.92 11.00 30.02
N ALA A 2 24.34 11.16 28.84
CA ALA A 2 24.68 12.20 27.85
C ALA A 2 23.51 12.30 26.85
N TYR A 3 22.64 13.29 27.03
CA TYR A 3 21.50 13.58 26.15
C TYR A 3 21.99 14.50 25.03
N GLY A 4 22.18 13.94 23.84
CA GLY A 4 22.62 14.67 22.64
C GLY A 4 21.44 15.22 21.85
N SER A 5 20.86 16.31 22.32
CA SER A 5 19.77 17.02 21.63
C SER A 5 20.33 17.78 20.42
N ARG A 6 20.02 17.35 19.19
CA ARG A 6 20.28 18.15 17.97
C ARG A 6 18.99 18.43 17.21
N ARG A 7 18.90 19.69 16.83
CA ARG A 7 17.69 20.50 16.63
C ARG A 7 16.97 20.15 15.33
N VAL A 8 15.63 20.25 15.42
CA VAL A 8 14.68 20.23 14.31
C VAL A 8 14.96 21.42 13.39
N GLY A 9 15.11 21.17 12.09
CA GLY A 9 15.08 22.18 11.04
C GLY A 9 13.99 21.80 10.05
N ALA A 10 12.88 22.54 10.04
CA ALA A 10 11.81 22.38 9.07
C ALA A 10 11.78 23.62 8.18
N THR A 11 12.27 23.50 6.95
CA THR A 11 12.07 24.48 5.89
C THR A 11 10.99 23.93 4.96
N VAL A 12 9.80 24.53 5.01
CA VAL A 12 8.70 24.26 4.07
C VAL A 12 8.64 25.43 3.10
N VAL A 13 8.88 25.16 1.82
CA VAL A 13 8.68 26.11 0.71
C VAL A 13 7.39 25.70 0.01
N PHE A 14 6.35 26.53 0.11
CA PHE A 14 5.15 26.40 -0.71
C PHE A 14 5.27 27.35 -1.91
N LEU A 15 5.48 26.79 -3.10
CA LEU A 15 5.27 27.46 -4.38
C LEU A 15 4.23 26.66 -5.17
N GLY A 16 3.06 27.23 -5.41
CA GLY A 16 2.02 26.62 -6.23
C GLY A 16 0.88 27.59 -6.50
N ALA A 17 0.96 28.30 -7.62
CA ALA A 17 -0.09 29.18 -8.12
C ALA A 17 -1.28 28.36 -8.62
N LEU A 18 -2.48 28.74 -8.21
CA LEU A 18 -3.75 28.22 -8.74
C LEU A 18 -4.03 28.92 -10.09
N VAL A 19 -4.11 28.14 -11.17
CA VAL A 19 -4.59 28.60 -12.48
C VAL A 19 -5.60 27.60 -13.03
N SER A 20 -6.61 28.12 -13.75
CA SER A 20 -7.63 27.46 -14.60
C SER A 20 -9.06 27.70 -14.08
N CYS A 21 -10.06 28.09 -14.88
CA CYS A 21 -10.19 28.26 -16.34
C CYS A 21 -11.09 29.46 -16.66
N GLY A 22 -10.72 30.25 -17.68
CA GLY A 22 -11.58 31.27 -18.27
C GLY A 22 -12.39 30.69 -19.42
N THR A 23 -13.68 31.02 -19.47
CA THR A 23 -14.61 30.74 -20.56
C THR A 23 -14.27 31.57 -21.79
N GLY A 24 -13.92 30.92 -22.90
CA GLY A 24 -13.73 31.56 -24.20
C GLY A 24 -14.52 30.81 -25.27
N SER A 25 -15.71 31.30 -25.59
CA SER A 25 -16.47 30.91 -26.78
C SER A 25 -15.82 31.56 -28.01
N GLY A 26 -15.27 30.76 -28.91
CA GLY A 26 -14.70 31.22 -30.17
C GLY A 26 -15.16 30.35 -31.33
N THR A 27 -16.06 30.91 -32.15
CA THR A 27 -16.51 30.38 -33.43
C THR A 27 -15.54 30.81 -34.54
N ALA A 28 -15.07 29.87 -35.37
CA ALA A 28 -14.88 30.00 -36.82
C ALA A 28 -14.05 28.82 -37.34
N GLY A 29 -14.54 28.20 -38.41
CA GLY A 29 -14.07 26.90 -38.88
C GLY A 29 -12.89 26.92 -39.86
N ALA A 30 -12.53 25.72 -40.27
CA ALA A 30 -11.83 25.43 -41.52
C ALA A 30 -12.05 23.94 -41.83
N THR A 31 -12.62 23.65 -42.99
CA THR A 31 -12.75 22.31 -43.56
C THR A 31 -11.36 21.80 -43.94
N ALA A 32 -10.91 20.70 -43.34
CA ALA A 32 -9.68 20.00 -43.70
C ALA A 32 -10.01 18.58 -44.21
N PRO A 33 -9.30 18.06 -45.22
CA PRO A 33 -9.63 16.80 -45.86
C PRO A 33 -9.42 15.60 -44.93
N GLU A 34 -10.34 14.64 -45.05
CA GLU A 34 -10.49 13.46 -44.22
C GLU A 34 -9.34 12.45 -44.46
N PRO A 35 -8.57 12.05 -43.43
CA PRO A 35 -7.62 10.95 -43.57
C PRO A 35 -8.39 9.62 -43.58
N SER A 36 -8.25 8.83 -44.64
CA SER A 36 -8.73 7.44 -44.68
C SER A 36 -8.01 6.61 -43.62
N ALA A 37 -8.66 6.42 -42.47
CA ALA A 37 -8.21 5.50 -41.45
C ALA A 37 -8.38 4.06 -41.96
N ARG A 38 -7.27 3.35 -42.18
CA ARG A 38 -7.32 1.89 -42.31
C ARG A 38 -7.66 1.32 -40.94
N THR A 39 -8.85 0.74 -40.83
CA THR A 39 -9.24 -0.06 -39.67
C THR A 39 -8.32 -1.27 -39.60
N ALA A 40 -7.31 -1.22 -38.75
CA ALA A 40 -6.66 -2.44 -38.30
C ALA A 40 -7.69 -3.15 -37.40
N ASP A 41 -8.08 -4.36 -37.80
CA ASP A 41 -8.87 -5.26 -36.98
C ASP A 41 -8.06 -5.60 -35.73
N ALA A 42 -8.26 -4.81 -34.68
CA ALA A 42 -7.75 -5.10 -33.36
C ALA A 42 -8.61 -6.24 -32.81
N GLY A 43 -8.29 -7.47 -33.23
CA GLY A 43 -8.90 -8.66 -32.67
C GLY A 43 -8.81 -8.58 -31.14
N THR A 44 -9.96 -8.60 -30.49
CA THR A 44 -10.07 -8.64 -29.03
C THR A 44 -9.18 -9.78 -28.53
N PRO A 45 -8.17 -9.53 -27.69
CA PRO A 45 -7.40 -10.60 -27.08
C PRO A 45 -8.39 -11.51 -26.34
N ALA A 46 -8.44 -12.78 -26.72
CA ALA A 46 -9.21 -13.75 -25.97
C ALA A 46 -8.75 -13.68 -24.50
N PRO A 47 -9.66 -13.73 -23.52
CA PRO A 47 -9.27 -13.71 -22.12
C PRO A 47 -8.32 -14.89 -21.90
N GLY A 48 -7.06 -14.58 -21.59
CA GLY A 48 -6.06 -15.57 -21.24
C GLY A 48 -6.61 -16.39 -20.08
N ARG A 49 -6.74 -17.70 -20.28
CA ARG A 49 -7.11 -18.61 -19.20
C ARG A 49 -6.01 -18.53 -18.14
N LEU A 50 -6.28 -17.83 -17.03
CA LEU A 50 -5.44 -17.88 -15.85
C LEU A 50 -5.49 -19.33 -15.35
N THR A 51 -4.43 -20.08 -15.61
CA THR A 51 -4.22 -21.35 -14.93
C THR A 51 -3.95 -21.02 -13.48
N ASP A 52 -4.93 -21.23 -12.61
CA ASP A 52 -4.79 -21.13 -11.16
C ASP A 52 -3.86 -22.26 -10.68
N SER A 53 -2.57 -22.08 -10.91
CA SER A 53 -1.56 -22.90 -10.26
C SER A 53 -1.62 -22.55 -8.78
N PRO A 54 -1.79 -23.52 -7.88
CA PRO A 54 -1.94 -23.26 -6.46
C PRO A 54 -0.72 -22.46 -5.98
N VAL A 55 -0.97 -21.19 -5.61
CA VAL A 55 0.08 -20.29 -5.14
C VAL A 55 0.61 -20.83 -3.82
N SER A 56 1.91 -21.16 -3.78
CA SER A 56 2.55 -21.68 -2.58
C SER A 56 2.46 -20.67 -1.42
N ARG A 57 2.47 -21.17 -0.17
CA ARG A 57 2.51 -20.30 1.00
C ARG A 57 3.85 -19.54 1.09
N CYS A 58 3.82 -18.33 1.64
CA CYS A 58 5.04 -17.62 2.00
C CYS A 58 5.74 -18.35 3.17
N ARG A 59 7.06 -18.55 3.05
CA ARG A 59 7.90 -18.98 4.18
C ARG A 59 8.33 -17.77 5.00
N THR A 60 8.65 -17.97 6.28
CA THR A 60 9.10 -16.88 7.14
C THR A 60 10.35 -16.18 6.60
N ALA A 61 11.28 -16.93 5.99
CA ALA A 61 12.48 -16.38 5.37
C ALA A 61 12.20 -15.53 4.11
N GLU A 62 11.00 -15.59 3.56
CA GLU A 62 10.54 -14.83 2.39
C GLU A 62 9.79 -13.55 2.81
N LEU A 63 9.62 -13.33 4.12
CA LEU A 63 8.91 -12.20 4.69
C LEU A 63 9.81 -11.40 5.61
N THR A 64 9.74 -10.08 5.50
CA THR A 64 10.23 -9.18 6.55
C THR A 64 9.04 -8.64 7.34
N ALA A 65 9.22 -8.51 8.66
CA ALA A 65 8.23 -7.92 9.55
C ALA A 65 8.74 -6.60 10.13
N ALA A 66 7.88 -5.59 10.14
CA ALA A 66 8.16 -4.30 10.76
C ALA A 66 6.95 -3.80 11.54
N VAL A 67 7.20 -2.99 12.57
CA VAL A 67 6.15 -2.24 13.27
C VAL A 67 5.98 -0.90 12.57
N GLY A 68 4.77 -0.62 12.10
CA GLY A 68 4.41 0.63 11.44
C GLY A 68 4.34 1.81 12.40
N ARG A 69 4.03 2.99 11.86
CA ARG A 69 3.80 4.18 12.68
C ARG A 69 2.60 3.94 13.60
N MET A 70 2.73 4.39 14.85
CA MET A 70 1.62 4.35 15.81
C MET A 70 0.43 5.12 15.24
N ASP A 71 -0.75 4.51 15.35
CA ASP A 71 -2.04 5.09 14.96
C ASP A 71 -2.95 5.15 16.21
N PRO A 72 -2.93 6.28 16.96
CA PRO A 72 -3.69 6.40 18.19
C PRO A 72 -5.13 6.89 17.95
N GLY A 73 -6.09 6.37 18.71
CA GLY A 73 -7.48 6.83 18.69
C GLY A 73 -8.31 6.24 19.81
N ALA A 74 -9.34 6.96 20.29
CA ALA A 74 -10.27 6.48 21.34
C ALA A 74 -9.60 5.90 22.60
N GLY A 75 -8.51 6.51 23.06
CA GLY A 75 -7.74 6.02 24.22
C GLY A 75 -6.86 4.80 23.94
N GLN A 76 -6.88 4.28 22.71
CA GLN A 76 -6.05 3.16 22.27
C GLN A 76 -4.73 3.64 21.65
N ARG A 77 -3.79 2.70 21.56
CA ARG A 77 -2.52 2.84 20.86
C ARG A 77 -2.41 1.67 19.91
N ASN A 78 -2.56 1.92 18.61
CA ASN A 78 -2.49 0.86 17.62
C ASN A 78 -1.13 0.90 16.94
N PHE A 79 -0.52 -0.27 16.77
CA PHE A 79 0.74 -0.43 16.07
C PHE A 79 0.50 -1.38 14.90
N PRO A 80 0.54 -0.89 13.65
CA PRO A 80 0.42 -1.76 12.48
C PRO A 80 1.57 -2.76 12.46
N VAL A 81 1.27 -4.01 12.12
CA VAL A 81 2.29 -5.01 11.78
C VAL A 81 2.35 -5.08 10.26
N VAL A 82 3.48 -4.65 9.70
CA VAL A 82 3.72 -4.65 8.25
C VAL A 82 4.51 -5.91 7.89
N LEU A 83 3.93 -6.73 7.02
CA LEU A 83 4.56 -7.92 6.47
C LEU A 83 4.81 -7.69 4.99
N THR A 84 6.07 -7.80 4.57
CA THR A 84 6.49 -7.55 3.19
C THR A 84 7.06 -8.83 2.60
N ASN A 85 6.49 -9.29 1.48
CA ASN A 85 7.08 -10.35 0.67
C ASN A 85 8.35 -9.81 -0.01
N VAL A 86 9.51 -10.31 0.41
CA VAL A 86 10.82 -9.94 -0.14
C VAL A 86 11.39 -11.00 -1.08
N SER A 87 10.59 -12.03 -1.41
CA SER A 87 10.98 -13.05 -2.37
C SER A 87 10.73 -12.61 -3.81
N SER A 88 11.30 -13.34 -4.77
CA SER A 88 11.07 -13.14 -6.20
C SER A 88 9.78 -13.76 -6.72
N ARG A 89 8.98 -14.43 -5.87
CA ARG A 89 7.76 -15.12 -6.28
C ARG A 89 6.53 -14.62 -5.56
N THR A 90 5.39 -14.70 -6.23
CA THR A 90 4.09 -14.55 -5.58
C THR A 90 3.86 -15.72 -4.62
N CYS A 91 3.43 -15.41 -3.41
CA CYS A 91 3.10 -16.39 -2.40
C CYS A 91 1.90 -15.91 -1.57
N THR A 92 1.20 -16.84 -0.93
CA THR A 92 0.05 -16.54 -0.07
C THR A 92 0.46 -16.58 1.39
N LEU A 93 0.11 -15.55 2.14
CA LEU A 93 0.17 -15.55 3.60
C LEU A 93 -1.25 -15.70 4.16
N TYR A 94 -1.47 -16.73 4.98
CA TYR A 94 -2.75 -17.00 5.61
C TYR A 94 -2.56 -17.49 7.05
N GLY A 95 -3.66 -17.52 7.80
CA GLY A 95 -3.63 -17.77 9.23
C GLY A 95 -3.52 -16.47 10.00
N TYR A 96 -3.05 -16.54 11.24
CA TYR A 96 -2.86 -15.33 12.02
C TYR A 96 -1.64 -15.45 12.91
N PRO A 97 -0.63 -14.57 12.71
CA PRO A 97 0.61 -14.61 13.46
C PRO A 97 0.36 -14.34 14.95
N GLY A 98 1.20 -14.93 15.80
CA GLY A 98 1.25 -14.56 17.20
C GLY A 98 1.93 -13.19 17.35
N ALA A 99 1.44 -12.39 18.29
CA ALA A 99 2.06 -11.12 18.68
C ALA A 99 1.90 -10.95 20.19
N ALA A 100 2.88 -10.33 20.84
CA ALA A 100 2.83 -9.99 22.25
C ALA A 100 3.54 -8.66 22.49
N PHE A 101 3.00 -7.86 23.40
CA PHE A 101 3.73 -6.71 23.94
C PHE A 101 4.70 -7.20 25.01
N VAL A 102 5.93 -6.70 24.94
CA VAL A 102 7.00 -7.01 25.89
C VAL A 102 7.52 -5.74 26.55
N ASP A 103 8.09 -5.87 27.74
CA ASP A 103 8.77 -4.79 28.43
C ASP A 103 10.22 -4.63 27.96
N ALA A 104 10.99 -3.75 28.63
CA ALA A 104 12.39 -3.51 28.30
C ALA A 104 13.32 -4.69 28.59
N ALA A 105 12.93 -5.62 29.47
CA ALA A 105 13.64 -6.85 29.75
C ALA A 105 13.24 -7.99 28.78
N GLY A 106 12.24 -7.76 27.92
CA GLY A 106 11.69 -8.74 26.99
C GLY A 106 10.60 -9.62 27.60
N GLU A 107 10.11 -9.29 28.80
CA GLU A 107 9.05 -10.03 29.46
C GLU A 107 7.69 -9.64 28.89
N ARG A 108 6.82 -10.64 28.64
CA ARG A 108 5.48 -10.41 28.10
C ARG A 108 4.61 -9.66 29.11
N LEU A 109 4.06 -8.53 28.68
CA LEU A 109 3.19 -7.67 29.49
C LEU A 109 1.76 -8.20 29.64
N GLY A 110 1.36 -9.21 28.86
CA GLY A 110 0.02 -9.75 28.85
C GLY A 110 -0.02 -11.25 28.55
N ARG A 111 -1.21 -11.83 28.70
CA ARG A 111 -1.46 -13.22 28.30
C ARG A 111 -1.34 -13.35 26.79
N ASP A 112 -0.95 -14.54 26.34
CA ASP A 112 -0.91 -14.83 24.92
C ASP A 112 -2.31 -14.64 24.30
N PRO A 113 -2.43 -13.88 23.20
CA PRO A 113 -3.71 -13.66 22.55
C PRO A 113 -4.26 -14.99 22.05
N LYS A 114 -5.51 -15.29 22.44
CA LYS A 114 -6.22 -16.49 22.00
C LYS A 114 -7.17 -16.13 20.87
N ARG A 115 -7.30 -17.02 19.89
CA ARG A 115 -8.35 -16.90 18.87
C ARG A 115 -9.70 -17.16 19.51
N THR A 116 -10.65 -16.28 19.23
CA THR A 116 -12.06 -16.61 19.32
C THR A 116 -12.47 -17.27 17.99
N PRO A 117 -13.21 -18.39 17.98
CA PRO A 117 -13.77 -18.93 16.75
C PRO A 117 -14.62 -17.86 16.05
N ALA A 118 -14.55 -17.79 14.73
CA ALA A 118 -15.49 -16.95 13.98
C ALA A 118 -16.90 -17.55 14.13
N THR A 119 -17.81 -16.83 14.77
CA THR A 119 -19.24 -17.11 14.64
C THR A 119 -19.64 -16.76 13.22
N ARG A 120 -20.20 -17.74 12.50
CA ARG A 120 -20.65 -17.60 11.12
C ARG A 120 -21.99 -16.87 11.06
#